data_AF-A0A1N7LDZ9-F1
#
_entry.id   AF-A0A1N7LDZ9-F1
#
_cell.length_a   1.000
_cell.length_b   1.000
_cell.length_c   1.000
_cell.angle_alpha   90.00
_cell.angle_beta   90.00
_cell.angle_gamma   90.00
#
_symmetry.space_group_name_H-M   'P 1'
#
loop_
_entity.id
_entity.type
_entity.pdbx_description
1 polymer ?
#
loop_
_entity_poly.entity_id
_entity_poly.type
_entity_poly.pdbx_seq_one_letter_code
_entity_poly.pdbx_strand_id
1 'polypeptide(L)'
;MNPFENKALRTFCGCETTDFNAAFEYTFNPSTKVLSVLDTSTFPAGQTFQAMNIWVIDSDGNEQSKKIATSDGNTTFDLSENFNTNEGFTITANVVSSTRKTITLTVRRVGLALNSGEGSINQEN
;
A
#
# COMPACT_ATOMS: atom_id res chain seq x y z
N MET A 1 2.68 3.82 25.63
CA MET A 1 2.60 4.81 24.53
C MET A 1 3.46 4.28 23.41
N ASN A 2 2.84 3.63 22.42
CA ASN A 2 3.54 3.14 21.24
C ASN A 2 3.67 4.32 20.26
N PRO A 3 4.88 4.78 19.91
CA PRO A 3 5.07 6.02 19.17
C PRO A 3 4.93 5.89 17.64
N PHE A 4 4.26 4.84 17.15
CA PHE A 4 4.08 4.60 15.71
C PHE A 4 2.62 4.46 15.30
N GLU A 5 1.69 5.10 16.02
CA GLU A 5 0.44 5.48 15.36
C GLU A 5 0.79 6.48 14.26
N ASN A 6 0.98 5.95 13.06
CA ASN A 6 1.36 6.66 11.86
C ASN A 6 0.19 7.47 11.28
N LYS A 7 -0.58 8.10 12.19
CA LYS A 7 -1.71 8.98 11.94
C LYS A 7 -1.29 10.28 11.25
N ALA A 8 0.01 10.46 11.01
CA ALA A 8 0.63 11.60 10.34
C ALA A 8 1.00 11.33 8.86
N LEU A 9 0.93 10.09 8.35
CA LEU A 9 1.00 9.81 6.91
C LEU A 9 -0.38 9.97 6.24
N ARG A 10 -1.15 10.98 6.66
CA ARG A 10 -2.48 11.29 6.12
C ARG A 10 -2.35 11.58 4.63
N THR A 11 -2.82 10.60 3.87
CA THR A 11 -3.11 10.59 2.44
C THR A 11 -3.63 11.93 1.96
N PHE A 12 -2.98 12.46 0.91
CA PHE A 12 -3.51 13.58 0.13
C PHE A 12 -4.44 13.00 -0.94
N CYS A 13 -5.68 12.65 -0.59
CA CYS A 13 -6.70 12.23 -1.55
C CYS A 13 -7.76 13.32 -1.68
N GLY A 14 -7.69 14.09 -2.75
CA GLY A 14 -8.71 15.07 -3.14
C GLY A 14 -9.70 14.50 -4.16
N CYS A 15 -10.34 13.36 -3.88
CA CYS A 15 -11.38 12.81 -4.76
C CYS A 15 -12.53 12.23 -3.93
N GLU A 16 -13.67 12.90 -3.98
CA GLU A 16 -14.95 12.36 -3.55
C GLU A 16 -15.34 11.18 -4.47
N THR A 17 -15.22 9.94 -4.00
CA THR A 17 -15.99 8.82 -4.57
C THR A 17 -16.45 7.87 -3.46
N THR A 18 -17.73 7.99 -3.12
CA THR A 18 -18.55 7.22 -2.18
C THR A 18 -18.83 5.77 -2.64
N ASP A 19 -17.92 5.14 -3.39
CA ASP A 19 -18.24 3.95 -4.18
C ASP A 19 -17.69 2.63 -3.65
N PHE A 20 -16.53 2.64 -3.00
CA PHE A 20 -15.97 1.53 -2.24
C PHE A 20 -14.84 2.08 -1.39
N ASN A 21 -14.50 1.43 -0.28
CA ASN A 21 -13.42 1.87 0.59
C ASN A 21 -12.18 1.04 0.27
N ALA A 22 -11.26 1.63 -0.50
CA ALA A 22 -9.98 1.00 -0.77
C ALA A 22 -9.11 1.04 0.48
N ALA A 23 -8.51 -0.10 0.80
CA ALA A 23 -7.62 -0.21 1.94
C ALA A 23 -6.58 -1.31 1.73
N PHE A 24 -5.39 -1.10 2.28
CA PHE A 24 -4.39 -2.15 2.35
C PHE A 24 -3.55 -2.02 3.62
N GLU A 25 -3.07 -3.17 4.08
CA GLU A 25 -2.08 -3.27 5.13
C GLU A 25 -0.72 -3.58 4.52
N TYR A 26 0.33 -3.03 5.11
CA TYR A 26 1.70 -3.34 4.73
C TYR A 26 2.57 -3.62 5.96
N THR A 27 3.49 -4.56 5.81
CA THR A 27 4.49 -4.92 6.81
C THR A 27 5.86 -5.01 6.14
N PHE A 28 6.79 -4.16 6.55
CA PHE A 28 8.16 -4.18 6.05
C PHE A 28 9.12 -4.71 7.11
N ASN A 29 9.87 -5.75 6.77
CA ASN A 29 10.97 -6.29 7.56
C ASN A 29 12.31 -5.85 6.93
N PRO A 30 13.11 -4.98 7.56
CA PRO A 30 14.38 -4.52 7.00
C PRO A 30 15.54 -5.48 7.20
N SER A 31 15.45 -6.46 8.10
CA SER A 31 16.49 -7.48 8.24
C SER A 31 16.52 -8.38 7.00
N THR A 32 15.34 -8.73 6.48
CA THR A 32 15.20 -9.50 5.24
C THR A 32 14.94 -8.63 4.01
N LYS A 33 14.68 -7.32 4.20
CA LYS A 33 14.21 -6.38 3.16
C LYS A 33 12.98 -6.88 2.41
N VAL A 34 12.09 -7.59 3.12
CA VAL A 34 10.84 -8.09 2.56
C VAL A 34 9.70 -7.17 2.97
N LEU A 35 8.93 -6.72 1.98
CA LEU A 35 7.68 -5.98 2.17
C LEU A 35 6.51 -6.92 1.88
N SER A 36 5.60 -7.08 2.83
CA SER A 36 4.32 -7.77 2.64
C SER A 36 3.22 -6.75 2.49
N VAL A 37 2.31 -6.97 1.55
CA VAL A 37 1.13 -6.15 1.32
C VAL A 37 -0.10 -7.05 1.27
N LEU A 38 -1.13 -6.67 2.01
CA LEU A 38 -2.41 -7.36 2.11
C LEU A 38 -3.53 -6.41 1.70
N ASP A 39 -4.39 -6.86 0.78
CA ASP A 39 -5.63 -6.15 0.49
C ASP A 39 -6.59 -6.23 1.68
N THR A 40 -7.14 -5.09 2.10
CA THR A 40 -8.21 -5.02 3.10
C THR A 40 -9.37 -4.16 2.61
N SER A 41 -9.46 -3.99 1.29
CA SER A 41 -10.47 -3.16 0.63
C SER A 41 -11.88 -3.71 0.86
N THR A 42 -12.83 -2.82 1.12
CA THR A 42 -14.24 -3.19 1.33
C THR A 42 -15.12 -2.60 0.23
N PHE A 43 -15.99 -3.43 -0.34
CA PHE A 43 -16.87 -3.06 -1.45
C PHE A 43 -18.34 -3.14 -1.02
N PRO A 44 -19.19 -2.18 -1.44
CA PRO A 44 -20.62 -2.26 -1.18
C PRO A 44 -21.29 -3.34 -2.03
N ALA A 45 -22.52 -3.70 -1.66
CA ALA A 45 -23.32 -4.69 -2.39
C ALA A 45 -23.46 -4.30 -3.88
N GLY A 46 -23.15 -5.24 -4.78
CA GLY A 46 -23.17 -5.03 -6.23
C GLY A 46 -21.84 -4.59 -6.84
N GLN A 47 -20.80 -4.36 -6.03
CA GLN A 47 -19.42 -4.20 -6.48
C GLN A 47 -18.55 -5.32 -5.92
N THR A 48 -17.51 -5.68 -6.66
CA THR A 48 -16.55 -6.70 -6.25
C THR A 48 -15.14 -6.24 -6.55
N PHE A 49 -14.17 -6.79 -5.82
CA PHE A 49 -12.77 -6.63 -6.13
C PHE A 49 -12.47 -7.16 -7.55
N GLN A 50 -11.72 -6.39 -8.34
CA GLN A 50 -11.22 -6.87 -9.63
C GLN A 50 -9.71 -7.06 -9.61
N ALA A 51 -8.97 -6.06 -9.12
CA ALA A 51 -7.52 -6.12 -9.03
C ALA A 51 -6.99 -5.02 -8.12
N MET A 52 -5.80 -5.24 -7.55
CA MET A 52 -4.99 -4.20 -6.96
C MET A 52 -3.60 -4.26 -7.57
N ASN A 53 -3.16 -3.16 -8.17
CA ASN A 53 -1.82 -3.01 -8.74
C ASN A 53 -0.98 -2.20 -7.76
N ILE A 54 0.17 -2.74 -7.37
CA ILE A 54 1.04 -2.14 -6.37
C ILE A 54 2.38 -1.82 -7.00
N TRP A 55 2.89 -0.63 -6.73
CA TRP A 55 4.20 -0.13 -7.11
C TRP A 55 4.96 0.27 -5.87
N VAL A 56 6.22 -0.13 -5.81
CA VAL A 56 7.15 0.22 -4.75
C VAL A 56 8.34 0.89 -5.41
N ILE A 57 8.61 2.14 -5.05
CA ILE A 57 9.64 2.99 -5.68
C ILE A 57 10.55 3.53 -4.60
N ASP A 58 11.87 3.33 -4.73
CA ASP A 58 12.87 3.88 -3.82
C ASP A 58 13.27 5.33 -4.17
N SER A 59 14.18 5.91 -3.38
CA SER A 59 14.72 7.25 -3.64
C SER A 59 15.63 7.33 -4.87
N ASP A 60 16.24 6.22 -5.25
CA ASP A 60 17.15 6.09 -6.40
C ASP A 60 16.40 5.88 -7.73
N GLY A 61 15.08 5.69 -7.67
CA GLY A 61 14.19 5.48 -8.82
C GLY A 61 14.04 4.03 -9.26
N ASN A 62 14.50 3.06 -8.47
CA ASN A 62 14.23 1.64 -8.71
C ASN A 62 12.78 1.33 -8.35
N GLU A 63 12.10 0.61 -9.24
CA GLU A 63 10.69 0.27 -9.11
C GLU A 63 10.50 -1.25 -9.13
N GLN A 64 9.67 -1.74 -8.23
CA GLN A 64 9.07 -3.07 -8.33
C GLN A 64 7.55 -2.96 -8.35
N SER A 65 6.89 -3.78 -9.17
CA SER A 65 5.44 -3.83 -9.21
C SER A 65 4.90 -5.26 -9.12
N LYS A 66 3.76 -5.40 -8.43
CA LYS A 66 3.01 -6.66 -8.34
C LYS A 66 1.52 -6.39 -8.43
N LYS A 67 0.78 -7.43 -8.78
CA LYS A 67 -0.68 -7.38 -8.89
C LYS A 67 -1.30 -8.45 -7.99
N ILE A 68 -2.28 -8.02 -7.21
CA ILE A 68 -3.21 -8.91 -6.50
C ILE A 68 -4.49 -9.01 -7.35
N ALA A 69 -4.88 -10.24 -7.70
CA ALA A 69 -6.03 -10.52 -8.56
C ALA A 69 -7.23 -11.13 -7.82
N THR A 70 -7.10 -11.30 -6.50
CA THR A 70 -8.14 -11.87 -5.61
C THR A 70 -8.39 -10.91 -4.47
N SER A 71 -9.64 -10.79 -4.01
CA SER A 71 -9.96 -10.06 -2.78
C SER A 71 -9.22 -10.68 -1.61
N ASP A 72 -8.82 -9.85 -0.63
CA ASP A 72 -8.03 -10.27 0.54
C ASP A 72 -6.72 -10.98 0.15
N GLY A 73 -6.25 -10.75 -1.08
CA GLY A 73 -5.02 -11.33 -1.58
C GLY A 73 -3.82 -10.67 -0.91
N ASN A 74 -2.78 -11.45 -0.67
CA ASN A 74 -1.50 -10.96 -0.21
C ASN A 74 -0.46 -11.06 -1.32
N THR A 75 0.54 -10.19 -1.25
CA THR A 75 1.73 -10.30 -2.07
C THR A 75 2.94 -9.83 -1.27
N THR A 76 4.12 -10.36 -1.60
CA THR A 76 5.38 -9.99 -0.98
C THR A 76 6.34 -9.44 -2.01
N PHE A 77 7.10 -8.41 -1.68
CA PHE A 77 8.19 -7.87 -2.48
C PHE A 77 9.50 -8.23 -1.82
N ASP A 78 10.44 -8.74 -2.61
CA ASP A 78 11.81 -8.93 -2.18
C ASP A 78 12.61 -7.70 -2.64
N LEU A 79 12.88 -6.80 -1.70
CA LEU A 79 13.62 -5.55 -1.91
C LEU A 79 15.10 -5.73 -1.52
N SER A 80 15.58 -6.97 -1.44
CA SER A 80 16.96 -7.24 -1.07
C SER A 80 17.97 -6.87 -2.15
N GLU A 81 17.56 -6.98 -3.42
CA GLU A 81 18.38 -6.68 -4.60
C GLU A 81 18.02 -5.33 -5.22
N ASN A 82 19.05 -4.52 -5.50
CA ASN A 82 18.95 -3.26 -6.27
C ASN A 82 17.81 -2.33 -5.80
N PHE A 83 17.55 -2.27 -4.50
CA PHE A 83 16.52 -1.42 -3.93
C PHE A 83 17.01 -0.75 -2.64
N ASN A 84 16.93 0.57 -2.58
CA ASN A 84 17.39 1.36 -1.45
C ASN A 84 16.31 1.49 -0.39
N THR A 85 16.38 0.61 0.61
CA THR A 85 15.48 0.63 1.77
C THR A 85 15.95 1.58 2.88
N ASN A 86 17.16 2.13 2.80
CA ASN A 86 17.76 2.93 3.87
C ASN A 86 17.26 4.38 3.88
N GLU A 87 16.98 4.94 2.70
CA GLU A 87 16.45 6.29 2.55
C GLU A 87 14.91 6.35 2.58
N GLY A 88 14.29 5.20 2.84
CA GLY A 88 12.85 5.00 2.79
C GLY A 88 12.30 5.02 1.37
N PHE A 89 11.16 4.36 1.19
CA PHE A 89 10.55 4.16 -0.13
C PHE A 89 9.07 4.54 -0.12
N THR A 90 8.49 4.58 -1.31
CA THR A 90 7.08 4.90 -1.53
C THR A 90 6.34 3.67 -2.01
N ILE A 91 5.20 3.38 -1.40
CA ILE A 91 4.25 2.34 -1.85
C ILE A 91 3.06 3.06 -2.48
N THR A 92 2.69 2.67 -3.69
CA THR A 92 1.48 3.14 -4.37
C THR A 92 0.63 1.92 -4.71
N ALA A 93 -0.61 1.87 -4.25
CA ALA A 93 -1.56 0.81 -4.57
C ALA A 93 -2.77 1.41 -5.29
N ASN A 94 -3.08 0.89 -6.48
CA ASN A 94 -4.28 1.22 -7.23
C ASN A 94 -5.26 0.05 -7.17
N VAL A 95 -6.34 0.22 -6.41
CA VAL A 95 -7.41 -0.75 -6.26
C VAL A 95 -8.47 -0.49 -7.32
N VAL A 96 -8.84 -1.53 -8.04
CA VAL A 96 -9.81 -1.54 -9.14
C VAL A 96 -10.99 -2.40 -8.75
N SER A 97 -12.19 -1.81 -8.81
CA SER A 97 -13.46 -2.51 -8.65
C SER A 97 -13.94 -3.14 -9.97
N SER A 98 -14.87 -4.09 -9.90
CA SER A 98 -15.52 -4.70 -11.07
C SER A 98 -16.30 -3.71 -11.94
N THR A 99 -16.65 -2.54 -11.40
CA THR A 99 -17.26 -1.43 -12.15
C THR A 99 -16.23 -0.50 -12.81
N ARG A 100 -14.94 -0.90 -12.80
CA ARG A 100 -13.78 -0.15 -13.31
C ARG A 100 -13.50 1.17 -12.60
N LYS A 101 -14.08 1.38 -11.41
CA LYS A 101 -13.69 2.49 -10.54
C LYS A 101 -12.36 2.17 -9.88
N THR A 102 -11.48 3.17 -9.81
CA THR A 102 -10.10 3.03 -9.34
C THR A 102 -9.83 4.00 -8.20
N ILE A 103 -9.24 3.52 -7.11
CA ILE A 103 -8.75 4.35 -6.02
C ILE A 103 -7.26 4.11 -5.85
N THR A 104 -6.49 5.19 -5.81
CA THR A 104 -5.04 5.14 -5.61
C THR A 104 -4.71 5.57 -4.18
N LEU A 105 -3.97 4.72 -3.48
CA LEU A 105 -3.47 4.93 -2.14
C LEU A 105 -1.94 5.02 -2.19
N THR A 106 -1.35 6.00 -1.51
CA THR A 106 0.11 6.19 -1.50
C THR A 106 0.64 6.33 -0.08
N VAL A 107 1.57 5.47 0.30
CA VAL A 107 2.39 5.58 1.52
C VAL A 107 3.75 6.12 1.12
N ARG A 108 4.21 7.20 1.73
CA ARG A 108 5.56 7.74 1.49
C ARG A 108 6.47 7.48 2.69
N ARG A 109 7.78 7.41 2.42
CA ARG A 109 8.83 7.30 3.46
C ARG A 109 8.69 6.05 4.34
N VAL A 110 8.27 4.94 3.75
CA VAL A 110 8.25 3.64 4.44
C VAL A 110 9.68 3.21 4.73
N GLY A 111 9.97 2.81 5.97
CA GLY A 111 11.32 2.44 6.42
C GLY A 111 12.18 3.60 6.93
N LEU A 112 11.72 4.86 6.83
CA LEU A 112 12.52 6.05 7.13
C LEU A 112 12.53 6.48 8.61
N ALA A 113 11.93 5.71 9.52
CA ALA A 113 11.82 6.11 10.94
C ALA A 113 12.18 5.04 11.96
N LEU A 114 12.17 3.75 11.62
CA LEU A 114 12.67 2.63 12.41
C LEU A 114 12.57 1.38 11.56
N ASN A 115 13.41 0.42 11.87
CA ASN A 115 13.60 -0.83 11.14
C ASN A 115 12.40 -1.82 11.22
N SER A 116 11.17 -1.33 11.01
CA SER A 116 9.96 -2.09 10.73
C SER A 116 8.86 -1.08 10.43
N GLY A 117 8.22 -1.20 9.26
CA GLY A 117 7.09 -0.34 8.87
C GLY A 117 5.82 -1.17 8.83
N GLU A 118 4.94 -1.01 9.80
CA GLU A 118 3.58 -1.56 9.79
C GLU A 118 2.58 -0.42 9.70
N GLY A 119 1.59 -0.56 8.81
CA GLY A 119 0.55 0.46 8.67
C GLY A 119 -0.63 -0.04 7.84
N SER A 120 -1.81 0.42 8.22
CA SER A 120 -3.04 0.29 7.43
C SER A 120 -3.35 1.64 6.79
N ILE A 121 -3.55 1.67 5.48
CA ILE A 121 -4.15 2.83 4.81
C ILE A 121 -5.57 2.49 4.45
N ASN A 122 -6.51 3.34 4.87
CA ASN A 122 -7.90 3.32 4.47
C ASN A 122 -8.24 4.64 3.77
N GLN A 123 -9.20 4.63 2.85
CA GLN A 123 -9.82 5.85 2.38
C GLN A 123 -10.59 6.49 3.56
N GLU A 124 -10.05 7.55 4.15
CA GLU A 124 -10.79 8.32 5.16
C GLU A 124 -11.95 9.04 4.45
N ASN A 125 -13.16 8.81 4.96
CA ASN A 125 -14.40 9.42 4.53
C ASN A 125 -14.51 10.87 5.03
#